data_AF-S4XQ67-F1
#
_entry.id   AF-S4XQ67-F1
#
_cell.length_a   1.000
_cell.length_b   1.000
_cell.length_c   1.000
_cell.angle_alpha   90.00
_cell.angle_beta   90.00
_cell.angle_gamma   90.00
#
_symmetry.space_group_name_H-M   'P 1'
#
loop_
_entity.id
_entity.type
_entity.pdbx_description
1 polymer ?
#
loop_
_entity_poly.entity_id
_entity_poly.type
_entity_poly.pdbx_seq_one_letter_code
_entity_poly.pdbx_strand_id
1 'polypeptide(L)' 'MAPYRFDPSTLDSPVPKGYLAGTHRQVPPEETLRRVRRLMPVMGITRVANVTGLDNIGIPVVMVCRPCARSPSCAR' A
#
# COMPACT_ATOMS: atom_id res chain seq x y z
N MET A 1 -6.31 -15.02 -11.07
CA MET A 1 -6.82 -13.76 -10.49
C MET A 1 -8.31 -13.73 -10.79
N ALA A 2 -9.18 -13.77 -9.78
CA ALA A 2 -10.61 -13.68 -10.03
C ALA A 2 -10.90 -12.32 -10.72
N PRO A 3 -11.77 -12.27 -11.74
CA PRO A 3 -12.10 -11.01 -12.39
C PRO A 3 -12.71 -10.06 -11.35
N TYR A 4 -12.26 -8.81 -11.36
CA TYR A 4 -12.91 -7.76 -10.58
C TYR A 4 -14.36 -7.66 -11.05
N ARG A 5 -15.30 -8.09 -10.21
CA ARG A 5 -16.72 -7.96 -10.49
C ARG A 5 -17.15 -6.59 -9.98
N PHE A 6 -17.28 -5.66 -10.91
CA PHE A 6 -17.91 -4.39 -10.62
C PHE A 6 -19.41 -4.62 -10.34
N ASP A 7 -19.89 -4.14 -9.20
CA ASP A 7 -21.30 -4.12 -8.87
C ASP A 7 -21.80 -2.66 -8.92
N PRO A 8 -22.59 -2.29 -9.95
CA PRO A 8 -23.09 -0.92 -10.12
C PRO A 8 -23.98 -0.45 -8.96
N SER A 9 -24.61 -1.37 -8.23
CA SER A 9 -25.51 -1.04 -7.12
C SER A 9 -24.79 -0.38 -5.93
N THR A 10 -23.46 -0.46 -5.90
CA THR A 10 -22.62 0.13 -4.85
C THR A 10 -22.29 1.62 -5.05
N LEU A 11 -22.63 2.20 -6.22
CA LEU A 11 -22.29 3.58 -6.55
C LEU A 11 -23.07 4.62 -5.70
N ASP A 12 -24.31 4.31 -5.35
CA ASP A 12 -25.21 5.25 -4.64
C ASP A 12 -25.18 5.05 -3.11
N SER A 13 -24.56 3.97 -2.63
CA SER A 13 -24.46 3.69 -1.20
C SER A 13 -23.28 4.43 -0.57
N PRO A 14 -23.49 5.24 0.50
CA PRO A 14 -22.39 5.89 1.18
C PRO A 14 -21.48 4.83 1.81
N VAL A 15 -20.21 4.81 1.40
CA VAL A 15 -19.19 3.95 2.01
C VAL A 15 -18.61 4.64 3.24
N PRO A 16 -18.81 4.12 4.46
CA PRO A 16 -18.33 4.77 5.66
C PRO A 16 -16.80 4.77 5.72
N LYS A 17 -16.23 5.90 6.14
CA LYS A 17 -14.80 6.04 6.42
C LYS A 17 -14.51 5.44 7.79
N GLY A 18 -14.15 4.16 7.83
CA GLY A 18 -13.78 3.45 9.06
C GLY A 18 -12.49 3.92 9.73
N TYR A 19 -11.73 4.83 9.11
CA TYR A 19 -10.51 5.42 9.68
C TYR A 19 -10.31 6.87 9.22
N LEU A 20 -10.03 7.76 10.18
CA LEU A 20 -9.90 9.22 9.98
C LEU A 20 -8.62 9.83 10.60
N ALA A 21 -7.79 9.04 11.29
CA ALA A 21 -6.59 9.54 11.93
C ALA A 21 -5.48 9.77 10.89
N GLY A 22 -5.24 11.03 10.52
CA GLY A 22 -4.23 11.42 9.53
C GLY A 22 -4.53 11.01 8.08
N THR A 23 -5.43 10.05 7.84
CA THR A 23 -5.90 9.67 6.50
C THR A 23 -7.39 9.31 6.53
N HIS A 24 -8.07 9.52 5.39
CA HIS A 24 -9.45 9.08 5.20
C HIS A 24 -9.47 7.71 4.50
N ARG A 25 -9.77 6.64 5.23
CA ARG A 25 -9.78 5.26 4.69
C ARG A 25 -11.04 4.52 5.13
N GLN A 26 -11.44 3.52 4.34
CA GLN A 26 -12.58 2.64 4.65
C GLN A 26 -12.29 1.66 5.78
N VAL A 27 -11.02 1.23 5.91
CA VAL A 27 -10.55 0.31 6.96
C VAL A 27 -9.26 0.85 7.58
N PRO A 28 -8.89 0.41 8.80
CA PRO A 28 -7.62 0.79 9.43
C PRO A 28 -6.40 0.44 8.57
N PRO A 29 -5.30 1.21 8.63
CA PRO A 29 -4.08 0.92 7.90
C PRO A 29 -3.51 -0.49 8.17
N GLU A 30 -3.63 -1.01 9.38
CA GLU A 30 -3.16 -2.34 9.79
C GLU A 30 -3.88 -3.45 9.03
N GLU A 31 -5.19 -3.28 8.83
CA GLU A 31 -6.04 -4.17 8.04
C GLU A 31 -5.57 -4.18 6.57
N THR A 32 -5.34 -3.00 6.01
CA THR A 32 -4.83 -2.84 4.65
C THR A 32 -3.46 -3.50 4.49
N LEU A 33 -2.53 -3.27 5.42
CA LEU A 33 -1.21 -3.89 5.41
C LEU A 33 -1.30 -5.41 5.48
N ARG A 34 -2.19 -5.98 6.31
CA ARG A 34 -2.38 -7.43 6.39
C ARG A 34 -2.86 -8.02 5.06
N ARG A 35 -3.78 -7.35 4.36
CA ARG A 35 -4.28 -7.76 3.03
C ARG A 35 -3.17 -7.69 1.97
N VAL A 36 -2.43 -6.58 1.93
CA VAL A 36 -1.41 -6.30 0.90
C VAL A 36 -0.14 -7.13 1.10
N ARG A 37 0.24 -7.47 2.33
CA ARG A 37 1.45 -8.27 2.63
C ARG A 37 1.52 -9.57 1.81
N ARG A 38 0.38 -10.22 1.59
CA ARG A 38 0.30 -11.46 0.79
C ARG A 38 0.58 -11.25 -0.70
N LEU A 39 0.38 -10.03 -1.19
CA LEU A 39 0.58 -9.65 -2.58
C LEU A 39 2.01 -9.14 -2.87
N MET A 40 2.77 -8.78 -1.83
CA MET A 40 4.12 -8.23 -1.96
C MET A 40 5.06 -9.08 -2.83
N PRO A 41 5.12 -10.43 -2.70
CA PRO A 41 5.98 -11.26 -3.55
C PRO A 41 5.61 -11.18 -5.03
N VAL A 42 4.30 -11.22 -5.34
CA VAL A 42 3.79 -11.11 -6.72
C VAL A 42 4.05 -9.72 -7.31
N MET A 43 4.11 -8.69 -6.46
CA MET A 43 4.50 -7.33 -6.84
C MET A 43 6.01 -7.13 -6.95
N GLY A 44 6.83 -8.15 -6.66
CA GLY A 44 8.30 -8.08 -6.71
C GLY A 44 8.93 -7.30 -5.57
N ILE A 45 8.21 -7.07 -4.47
CA ILE A 45 8.73 -6.37 -3.29
C ILE A 45 9.57 -7.37 -2.47
N THR A 46 10.85 -7.06 -2.29
CA THR A 46 11.80 -7.96 -1.60
C THR A 46 12.22 -7.47 -0.22
N ARG A 47 12.05 -6.17 0.09
CA ARG A 47 12.39 -5.61 1.41
C ARG A 47 11.51 -4.41 1.75
N VAL A 48 11.14 -4.31 3.02
CA VAL A 48 10.53 -3.11 3.62
C VAL A 48 11.39 -2.72 4.82
N ALA A 49 11.87 -1.48 4.86
CA ALA A 49 12.73 -0.97 5.93
C ALA A 49 12.10 0.25 6.59
N ASN A 50 12.06 0.26 7.92
CA ASN A 50 11.82 1.48 8.67
C ASN A 50 13.11 2.29 8.67
N VAL A 51 13.05 3.53 8.17
CA VAL A 51 14.19 4.45 8.09
C VAL A 51 13.98 5.70 8.94
N THR A 52 12.96 5.67 9.82
CA THR A 52 12.72 6.73 10.81
C THR A 52 13.99 6.95 11.64
N GLY A 53 14.42 8.20 11.76
CA GLY A 53 15.63 8.58 12.49
C GLY A 53 16.93 8.51 11.67
N LEU A 54 16.87 8.14 10.39
CA LEU A 54 17.95 8.49 9.46
C LEU A 54 17.91 9.98 9.07
N ASP A 55 16.74 10.61 9.21
CA ASP A 55 16.56 12.06 9.15
C ASP A 55 16.47 12.67 10.56
N ASN A 56 16.65 14.00 10.65
CA ASN A 56 16.63 14.74 11.92
C ASN A 56 15.24 15.20 12.38
N ILE A 57 14.19 15.02 11.57
CA ILE A 57 12.84 15.54 11.86
C ILE A 57 12.05 14.55 12.74
N GLY A 58 12.38 13.26 12.68
CA GLY A 58 11.76 12.23 13.52
C GLY A 58 10.35 11.85 13.07
N ILE A 59 10.00 12.16 11.81
CA ILE A 59 8.73 11.73 11.21
C ILE A 59 8.87 10.25 10.78
N PRO A 60 7.81 9.43 10.93
CA PRO A 60 7.86 8.05 10.47
C PRO A 60 8.07 7.94 8.96
N VAL A 61 9.20 7.36 8.53
CA VAL A 61 9.51 7.12 7.11
C VAL A 61 9.85 5.65 6.86
N VAL A 62 9.33 5.10 5.77
CA VAL A 62 9.57 3.71 5.34
C VAL A 62 10.08 3.66 3.90
N MET A 63 11.00 2.74 3.62
CA MET A 63 11.53 2.46 2.29
C MET A 63 11.11 1.05 1.84
N VAL A 64 10.72 0.90 0.57
CA VAL A 64 10.33 -0.40 -0.02
C VAL A 64 11.19 -0.69 -1.24
N CYS A 65 11.79 -1.88 -1.30
CA CYS A 65 12.65 -2.30 -2.40
C CYS A 65 11.91 -3.25 -3.35
N ARG A 66 11.87 -2.88 -4.63
CA ARG A 66 11.41 -3.72 -5.75
C ARG A 66 12.50 -3.77 -6.83
N PRO A 67 13.39 -4.77 -6.80
CA PRO A 67 14.49 -4.88 -7.76
C PRO A 67 13.96 -4.97 -9.19
N CYS A 68 14.65 -4.33 -10.14
CA CYS A 68 14.28 -4.32 -11.56
C CYS A 68 12.82 -3.92 -11.80
N ALA A 69 12.25 -3.05 -10.95
CA ALA A 69 11.05 -2.30 -11.31
C ALA A 69 11.32 -1.57 -12.64
N ARG A 70 10.25 -1.18 -13.35
CA ARG A 70 10.38 -0.37 -14.58
C ARG A 70 11.06 0.96 -14.25
N SER A 71 12.39 0.97 -14.32
CA SER A 71 13.28 2.12 -14.21
C SER A 71 14.18 2.14 -15.42
N PRO A 72 14.59 3.32 -15.91
CA PRO A 72 15.46 3.44 -17.08
C PRO A 72 16.82 2.74 -16.87
N SER A 73 17.29 2.61 -15.63
CA SER A 73 18.52 1.89 -15.29
C SER A 73 18.41 0.36 -15.32
N CYS A 74 17.19 -0.19 -15.35
CA CYS A 74 16.94 -1.63 -15.29
C CYS A 74 16.27 -2.16 -16.57
N ALA A 75 16.32 -1.42 -17.69
CA ALA A 75 15.93 -1.92 -19.00
C ALA A 75 16.99 -2.88 -19.52
N ARG A 76 16.70 -4.18 -19.47
CA ARG A 76 17.34 -5.20 -20.31
C ARG A 76 16.40 -5.55 -21.44
#